data_AF-A0A959KPY8-F1
#
_entry.id   AF-A0A959KPY8-F1
#
_cell.length_a   1.000
_cell.length_b   1.000
_cell.length_c   1.000
_cell.angle_alpha   90.00
_cell.angle_beta   90.00
_cell.angle_gamma   90.00
#
_symmetry.space_group_name_H-M   'P 1'
#
loop_
_entity.id
_entity.type
_entity.pdbx_description
1 polymer ?
#
loop_
_entity_poly.entity_id
_entity_poly.type
_entity_poly.pdbx_seq_one_letter_code
_entity_poly.pdbx_strand_id
1 'polypeptide(L)'
;MPEAFLHFLWHTKRFDQKELRTTEGLPVQLIDSGQWNHHAGPDFLHARVRIDDTLWVGNVEMHLNASDWLQHRHQEDPAYENVILHVVLVEDVPIFRRSGDRIP
;
A
#
# COMPACT_ATOMS: atom_id res chain seq x y z
N MET A 1 -12.06 -13.29 2.39
CA MET A 1 -11.51 -12.50 3.52
C MET A 1 -11.94 -11.05 3.29
N PRO A 2 -12.44 -10.32 4.30
CA PRO A 2 -12.77 -8.90 4.12
C PRO A 2 -11.52 -8.01 4.21
N GLU A 3 -11.49 -6.89 3.49
CA GLU A 3 -10.39 -5.89 3.54
C GLU A 3 -10.15 -5.36 4.95
N ALA A 4 -11.21 -5.20 5.75
CA ALA A 4 -11.10 -4.80 7.15
C ALA A 4 -10.19 -5.73 7.98
N PHE A 5 -10.05 -7.01 7.61
CA PHE A 5 -9.11 -7.91 8.27
C PHE A 5 -7.66 -7.61 7.87
N LEU A 6 -7.41 -7.25 6.60
CA LEU A 6 -6.11 -6.81 6.13
C LEU A 6 -5.69 -5.51 6.83
N HIS A 7 -6.61 -4.53 6.94
CA HIS A 7 -6.40 -3.30 7.70
C HIS A 7 -6.04 -3.59 9.16
N PHE A 8 -6.77 -4.51 9.81
CA PHE A 8 -6.49 -4.93 11.18
C PHE A 8 -5.09 -5.52 11.34
N LEU A 9 -4.68 -6.43 10.44
CA LEU A 9 -3.35 -7.04 10.47
C LEU A 9 -2.26 -5.98 10.28
N TRP A 10 -2.45 -5.05 9.34
CA TRP A 10 -1.52 -3.95 9.08
C TRP A 10 -1.39 -3.02 10.29
N HIS A 11 -2.52 -2.50 10.79
CA HIS A 11 -2.57 -1.56 11.91
C HIS A 11 -1.97 -2.15 13.18
N THR A 12 -2.27 -3.42 13.47
CA THR A 12 -1.75 -4.10 14.66
C THR A 12 -0.39 -4.75 14.45
N LYS A 13 0.16 -4.68 13.22
CA LYS A 13 1.43 -5.28 12.82
C LYS A 13 1.51 -6.79 13.10
N ARG A 14 0.37 -7.49 13.01
CA ARG A 14 0.19 -8.91 13.35
C ARG A 14 0.43 -9.85 12.15
N PHE A 15 1.58 -9.71 11.52
CA PHE A 15 2.05 -10.55 10.42
C PHE A 15 3.57 -10.70 10.52
N ASP A 16 4.14 -11.67 9.80
CA ASP A 16 5.60 -11.85 9.80
C ASP A 16 6.26 -10.69 9.02
N GLN A 17 7.20 -10.01 9.67
CA GLN A 17 7.91 -8.85 9.12
C GLN A 17 9.37 -9.16 8.78
N LYS A 18 9.86 -10.40 8.97
CA LYS A 18 11.29 -10.71 8.87
C LYS A 18 11.85 -10.60 7.46
N GLU A 19 11.05 -10.92 6.44
CA GLU A 19 11.52 -11.02 5.05
C GLU A 19 10.47 -10.47 4.07
N LEU A 20 9.87 -9.32 4.39
CA LEU A 20 8.92 -8.67 3.49
C LEU A 20 9.62 -8.26 2.19
N ARG A 21 8.96 -8.49 1.07
CA ARG A 21 9.41 -8.10 -0.26
C ARG A 21 8.24 -7.58 -1.09
N THR A 22 8.52 -6.66 -2.01
CA THR A 22 7.56 -6.29 -3.06
C THR A 22 7.38 -7.46 -4.03
N THR A 23 6.36 -7.38 -4.87
CA THR A 23 6.12 -8.35 -5.96
C THR A 23 7.22 -8.35 -7.02
N GLU A 24 8.05 -7.30 -7.05
CA GLU A 24 9.27 -7.20 -7.86
C GLU A 24 10.53 -7.73 -7.13
N GLY A 25 10.37 -8.24 -5.90
CA GLY A 25 11.44 -8.87 -5.12
C GLY A 25 12.30 -7.92 -4.29
N LEU A 26 12.01 -6.61 -4.30
CA LEU A 26 12.74 -5.61 -3.52
C LEU A 26 12.48 -5.81 -2.01
N PRO A 27 13.50 -5.74 -1.15
CA PRO A 27 13.31 -5.89 0.29
C PRO A 27 12.49 -4.73 0.86
N VAL A 28 11.56 -5.05 1.76
CA VAL A 28 10.67 -4.09 2.40
C VAL A 28 10.90 -4.12 3.91
N GLN A 29 11.00 -2.95 4.54
CA GLN A 29 11.02 -2.81 5.99
C GLN A 29 9.95 -1.80 6.42
N LEU A 30 8.98 -2.28 7.20
CA LEU A 30 7.95 -1.43 7.77
C LEU A 30 8.51 -0.68 8.99
N ILE A 31 8.72 0.62 8.86
CA ILE A 31 9.17 1.49 9.96
C ILE A 31 7.96 1.99 10.75
N ASP A 32 6.93 2.43 10.04
CA ASP A 32 5.69 2.93 10.59
C ASP A 32 4.52 2.58 9.66
N SER A 33 3.46 1.97 10.21
CA SER A 33 2.25 1.59 9.47
C SER A 33 1.41 2.80 9.05
N GLY A 34 1.68 3.98 9.61
CA GLY A 34 0.86 5.17 9.41
C GLY A 34 -0.37 5.19 10.32
N GLN A 35 -1.17 6.24 10.14
CA GLN A 35 -2.41 6.49 10.89
C GLN A 35 -3.57 5.91 10.10
N TRP A 36 -4.39 5.08 10.75
CA TRP A 36 -5.60 4.52 10.12
C TRP A 36 -6.57 5.65 9.79
N ASN A 37 -6.90 5.80 8.51
CA ASN A 37 -7.87 6.76 8.02
C ASN A 37 -9.27 6.14 8.05
N HIS A 38 -10.21 6.83 8.70
CA HIS A 38 -11.63 6.46 8.70
C HIS A 38 -12.48 7.40 7.86
N HIS A 39 -11.84 8.24 7.06
CA HIS A 39 -12.44 9.20 6.14
C HIS A 39 -12.10 8.85 4.69
N ALA A 40 -12.54 9.69 3.75
CA ALA A 40 -12.19 9.52 2.34
C ALA A 40 -10.67 9.61 2.11
N GLY A 41 -10.22 9.01 1.01
CA GLY A 41 -8.81 8.93 0.63
C GLY A 41 -8.17 7.61 1.06
N PRO A 42 -6.82 7.55 1.08
CA PRO A 42 -6.11 6.31 1.33
C PRO A 42 -6.36 5.72 2.72
N ASP A 43 -6.27 4.39 2.83
CA ASP A 43 -6.52 3.65 4.08
C ASP A 43 -5.61 4.04 5.26
N PHE A 44 -4.33 4.31 5.00
CA PHE A 44 -3.37 4.74 6.03
C PHE A 44 -2.57 5.95 5.59
N LEU A 45 -2.49 6.96 6.45
CA LEU A 45 -1.80 8.22 6.19
C LEU A 45 -0.41 8.26 6.86
N HIS A 46 0.55 8.91 6.20
CA HIS A 46 1.88 9.20 6.76
C HIS A 46 2.66 7.96 7.24
N ALA A 47 2.52 6.84 6.55
CA ALA A 47 3.34 5.65 6.73
C ALA A 47 4.80 5.92 6.38
N ARG A 48 5.70 5.12 6.96
CA ARG A 48 7.13 5.13 6.67
C ARG A 48 7.59 3.72 6.35
N VAL A 49 8.01 3.51 5.12
CA VAL A 49 8.42 2.19 4.61
C VAL A 49 9.75 2.35 3.92
N ARG A 50 10.73 1.51 4.26
CA ARG A 50 11.97 1.41 3.49
C ARG A 50 11.79 0.32 2.45
N ILE A 51 12.01 0.66 1.19
CA ILE A 51 11.97 -0.26 0.05
C ILE A 51 13.33 -0.17 -0.62
N ASP A 52 14.05 -1.28 -0.66
CA ASP A 52 15.48 -1.29 -1.00
C ASP A 52 16.26 -0.27 -0.13
N ASP A 53 17.05 0.62 -0.74
CA ASP A 53 17.81 1.65 -0.02
C ASP A 53 17.02 2.95 0.25
N THR A 54 15.78 3.04 -0.24
CA THR A 54 14.99 4.29 -0.17
C THR A 54 13.99 4.27 0.97
N LEU A 55 14.02 5.30 1.83
CA LEU A 55 12.96 5.54 2.82
C LEU A 55 11.84 6.37 2.20
N TRP A 56 10.66 5.77 2.07
CA TRP A 56 9.45 6.41 1.58
C TRP A 56 8.61 6.94 2.74
N VAL A 57 8.01 8.12 2.54
CA VAL A 57 7.05 8.73 3.47
C VAL A 57 5.82 9.14 2.67
N GLY A 58 4.66 8.58 3.02
CA GLY A 58 3.42 8.81 2.27
C GLY A 58 2.29 7.92 2.76
N ASN A 59 1.35 7.62 1.87
CA ASN A 59 0.13 6.89 2.21
C ASN A 59 0.22 5.42 1.79
N VAL A 60 -0.59 4.57 2.43
CA VAL A 60 -0.75 3.15 2.05
C VAL A 60 -2.21 2.93 1.72
N GLU A 61 -2.45 2.25 0.61
CA GLU A 61 -3.77 1.80 0.19
C GLU A 61 -3.80 0.27 0.19
N MET A 62 -4.92 -0.32 0.57
CA MET A 62 -5.05 -1.77 0.68
C MET A 62 -6.29 -2.29 -0.04
N HIS A 63 -6.13 -3.41 -0.74
CA HIS A 63 -7.24 -4.09 -1.42
C HIS A 63 -7.07 -5.61 -1.35
N LEU A 64 -8.11 -6.36 -1.73
CA LEU A 64 -7.92 -7.80 -1.95
C LEU A 64 -7.19 -8.07 -3.26
N ASN A 65 -7.61 -7.42 -4.35
CA ASN A 65 -6.96 -7.52 -5.65
C ASN A 65 -6.34 -6.17 -6.03
N ALA A 66 -5.23 -6.19 -6.75
CA ALA A 66 -4.63 -4.96 -7.25
C ALA A 66 -5.55 -4.24 -8.26
N SER A 67 -6.32 -4.98 -9.05
CA SER A 67 -7.28 -4.43 -10.01
C SER A 67 -8.40 -3.59 -9.37
N ASP A 68 -8.67 -3.76 -8.08
CA ASP A 68 -9.65 -2.94 -7.33
C ASP A 68 -9.24 -1.46 -7.31
N TRP A 69 -7.94 -1.15 -7.43
CA TRP A 69 -7.44 0.22 -7.64
C TRP A 69 -8.09 0.91 -8.85
N LEU A 70 -8.17 0.18 -9.98
CA LEU A 70 -8.77 0.68 -11.22
C LEU A 70 -10.29 0.73 -11.12
N GLN A 71 -10.89 -0.27 -10.45
CA GLN A 71 -12.32 -0.38 -10.26
C GLN A 71 -12.86 0.78 -9.41
N HIS A 72 -12.11 1.19 -8.40
CA HIS A 72 -12.40 2.36 -7.55
C HIS A 72 -11.98 3.69 -8.18
N ARG A 73 -11.29 3.67 -9.33
CA ARG A 73 -10.81 4.84 -10.08
C ARG A 73 -9.78 5.67 -9.32
N HIS A 74 -8.97 5.05 -8.47
CA HIS A 74 -7.92 5.71 -7.69
C HIS A 74 -6.86 6.37 -8.57
N GLN A 75 -6.61 5.84 -9.78
CA GLN A 75 -5.72 6.47 -10.77
C GLN A 75 -6.19 7.85 -11.24
N GLU A 76 -7.49 8.14 -11.10
CA GLU A 76 -8.13 9.40 -11.49
C GLU A 76 -8.31 10.37 -10.32
N ASP A 77 -7.99 9.94 -9.09
CA ASP A 77 -8.15 10.75 -7.88
C ASP A 77 -6.79 11.24 -7.34
N PRO A 78 -6.55 12.58 -7.31
CA PRO A 78 -5.32 13.15 -6.75
C PRO A 78 -5.03 12.78 -5.29
N ALA A 79 -6.04 12.40 -4.50
CA ALA A 79 -5.84 11.97 -3.11
C ALA A 79 -4.93 10.73 -2.99
N TYR A 80 -4.81 9.95 -4.05
CA TYR A 80 -4.03 8.70 -4.11
C TYR A 80 -2.65 8.89 -4.74
N GLU A 81 -2.29 10.09 -5.22
CA GLU A 81 -0.98 10.34 -5.85
C GLU A 81 0.19 10.11 -4.88
N ASN A 82 -0.03 10.29 -3.58
CA ASN A 82 0.98 10.07 -2.53
C ASN A 82 0.93 8.65 -1.93
N VAL A 83 0.32 7.67 -2.60
CA VAL A 83 0.40 6.27 -2.19
C VAL A 83 1.81 5.73 -2.51
N ILE A 84 2.53 5.34 -1.47
CA ILE A 84 3.91 4.85 -1.54
C ILE A 84 3.99 3.32 -1.58
N LEU A 85 2.93 2.63 -1.19
CA LEU A 85 2.82 1.17 -1.14
C LEU A 85 1.35 0.76 -1.31
N HIS A 86 1.07 -0.17 -2.22
CA HIS A 86 -0.25 -0.75 -2.43
C HIS A 86 -0.26 -2.18 -1.91
N VAL A 87 -0.80 -2.39 -0.72
CA VAL A 87 -0.78 -3.71 -0.07
C VAL A 87 -1.99 -4.52 -0.49
N VAL A 88 -1.75 -5.61 -1.22
CA VAL A 88 -2.83 -6.47 -1.74
C VAL A 88 -2.68 -7.91 -1.28
N LEU A 89 -3.80 -8.64 -1.22
CA LEU A 89 -3.75 -10.09 -1.04
C LEU A 89 -3.29 -10.79 -2.31
N VAL A 90 -3.72 -10.31 -3.48
CA VAL A 90 -3.35 -10.81 -4.79
C VAL A 90 -3.00 -9.64 -5.70
N GLU A 91 -1.79 -9.63 -6.24
CA GLU A 91 -1.44 -8.73 -7.33
C GLU A 91 -1.80 -9.40 -8.67
N ASP A 92 -3.04 -9.19 -9.11
CA ASP A 92 -3.59 -9.70 -10.37
C ASP A 92 -3.24 -8.82 -11.59
N VAL A 93 -2.87 -7.56 -11.34
CA VAL A 93 -2.40 -6.61 -12.35
C VAL A 93 -1.40 -5.62 -11.72
N PRO A 94 -0.33 -5.21 -12.42
CA PRO A 94 0.52 -4.13 -11.94
C PRO A 94 -0.20 -2.78 -11.99
N ILE A 95 -0.05 -1.98 -10.93
CA ILE A 95 -0.63 -0.64 -10.83
C ILE A 95 0.46 0.42 -10.97
N PHE A 96 0.16 1.50 -11.67
CA PHE A 96 1.09 2.57 -11.97
C PHE A 96 0.55 3.92 -11.50
N ARG A 97 1.46 4.76 -11.02
CA ARG A 97 1.21 6.18 -10.79
C ARG A 97 0.98 6.90 -12.10
N ARG A 98 0.45 8.12 -12.02
CA ARG A 98 0.35 9.04 -13.17
C ARG A 98 1.70 9.37 -13.79
N SER A 99 2.78 9.33 -13.00
CA SER A 99 4.16 9.51 -13.51
C SER A 99 4.62 8.36 -14.41
N GLY A 100 3.93 7.22 -14.40
CA GLY A 100 4.33 5.99 -15.10
C GLY A 100 5.13 5.02 -14.22
N ASP A 101 5.49 5.41 -13.00
CA ASP A 101 6.18 4.52 -12.06
C ASP A 101 5.22 3.49 -11.47
N ARG A 102 5.65 2.24 -11.34
CA ARG A 102 4.87 1.20 -10.66
C ARG A 102 4.72 1.55 -9.18
N ILE A 103 3.52 1.33 -8.63
CA ILE A 103 3.31 1.41 -7.18
C ILE A 103 3.88 0.13 -6.56
N PRO A 104 4.81 0.25 -5.58
CA PRO A 104 5.37 -0.91 -4.88
C PRO A 104 4.35 -1.72 -4.10
#